data_AF-A0A957HJC5-F1
#
_entry.id   AF-A0A957HJC5-F1
#
_cell.length_a   1.000
_cell.length_b   1.000
_cell.length_c   1.000
_cell.angle_alpha   90.00
_cell.angle_beta   90.00
_cell.angle_gamma   90.00
#
_symmetry.space_group_name_H-M   'P 1'
#
loop_
_entity.id
_entity.type
_entity.pdbx_description
1 polymer ?
#
loop_
_entity_poly.entity_id
_entity_poly.type
_entity_poly.pdbx_seq_one_letter_code
_entity_poly.pdbx_strand_id
1 'polypeptide(L)'
;MVKIEGARLILRDWQPTDLDTFAHWQQPGHRWQELDGPYYPKAKAEDIPGMVDKIRGWMATNGWPLPRTRLNIVDKATNQMLGQVNRYWESQETNWLSIGIVIYDPANWGQGLGFEALGLWCDYLWQAMPELVRLGLGTWSGNTGMMALAEKLGFQEEARRRMARIVKGNYFDSMGYGVLRTEWQQRYPQGFLSHLEALSQQPKAKLLPKKMPPDEKTAVYSQQITQAEPNLQIETTEFNQEGLVNDVLLVNGRRVFRFPKHEWAIDHLRQEAACLALARQHISLPLPDCTVYESEALGAPFAAYNWIPGTALTRHDLLRLPLADQQAIAKQLGTFLHQMHTIPMSEVAKVGIRPSVTNRTLEKWQQLYDDVHEMLFPYLMQFARDWVEQHFAPVLTNPDFLAYDPCFMNGDLGGYHLLYNAETRRLNGVIDFGTAGVGDPATDFACLLNEFGETFVRQMTPFYPNLAQHIERARFRAGTLELQWVLGGLRYPDEPDWFMVHLGRARDVLPVGSGWHESPNQFKK
;
A
#
# COMPACT_ATOMS: atom_id res chain seq x y z
N MET A 1 -10.94 -34.39 19.38
CA MET A 1 -10.96 -32.92 19.37
C MET A 1 -10.08 -32.43 18.24
N VAL A 2 -10.54 -31.44 17.49
CA VAL A 2 -9.73 -30.79 16.44
C VAL A 2 -8.83 -29.76 17.09
N LYS A 3 -7.54 -29.78 16.74
CA LYS A 3 -6.52 -28.82 17.15
C LYS A 3 -5.56 -28.60 15.98
N ILE A 4 -5.39 -27.36 15.57
CA ILE A 4 -4.48 -26.94 14.49
C ILE A 4 -3.53 -25.93 15.09
N GLU A 5 -2.24 -26.23 15.07
CA GLU A 5 -1.21 -25.35 15.62
C GLU A 5 -0.66 -24.43 14.53
N GLY A 6 -0.66 -23.13 14.82
CA GLY A 6 0.03 -22.10 14.04
C GLY A 6 1.32 -21.65 14.71
N ALA A 7 1.81 -20.50 14.24
CA ALA A 7 2.99 -19.83 14.76
C ALA A 7 2.71 -19.15 16.11
N ARG A 8 1.67 -18.32 16.18
CA ARG A 8 1.24 -17.59 17.39
C ARG A 8 -0.09 -18.10 17.95
N LEU A 9 -0.87 -18.80 17.14
CA LEU A 9 -2.24 -19.19 17.46
C LEU A 9 -2.45 -20.70 17.44
N ILE A 10 -3.52 -21.13 18.09
CA ILE A 10 -4.08 -22.48 17.99
C ILE A 10 -5.55 -22.32 17.58
N LEU A 11 -5.98 -23.02 16.52
CA LEU A 11 -7.39 -23.23 16.25
C LEU A 11 -7.84 -24.52 16.92
N ARG A 12 -8.77 -24.46 17.86
CA ARG A 12 -9.21 -25.67 18.61
C ARG A 12 -10.70 -25.70 18.94
N ASP A 13 -11.18 -26.89 19.25
CA ASP A 13 -12.49 -27.11 19.86
C ASP A 13 -12.61 -26.32 21.20
N TRP A 14 -13.84 -26.06 21.61
CA TRP A 14 -14.20 -25.37 22.86
C TRP A 14 -13.62 -26.04 24.10
N GLN A 15 -13.19 -25.22 25.06
CA GLN A 15 -12.82 -25.62 26.42
C GLN A 15 -13.65 -24.87 27.46
N PRO A 16 -13.83 -25.41 28.68
CA PRO A 16 -14.65 -24.76 29.71
C PRO A 16 -14.17 -23.34 30.06
N THR A 17 -12.85 -23.12 30.01
CA THR A 17 -12.19 -21.83 30.25
C THR A 17 -12.52 -20.75 29.21
N ASP A 18 -13.03 -21.13 28.04
CA ASP A 18 -13.37 -20.19 26.97
C ASP A 18 -14.73 -19.51 27.22
N LEU A 19 -15.60 -20.11 28.04
CA LEU A 19 -17.00 -19.69 28.19
C LEU A 19 -17.13 -18.28 28.78
N ASP A 20 -16.33 -17.94 29.79
CA ASP A 20 -16.36 -16.61 30.42
C ASP A 20 -15.83 -15.53 29.48
N THR A 21 -14.77 -15.86 28.73
CA THR A 21 -14.20 -14.95 27.71
C THR A 21 -15.20 -14.71 26.59
N PHE A 22 -15.86 -15.76 26.12
CA PHE A 22 -16.94 -15.63 25.14
C PHE A 22 -18.10 -14.79 25.68
N ALA A 23 -18.58 -15.08 26.89
CA ALA A 23 -19.68 -14.35 27.52
C ALA A 23 -19.37 -12.85 27.65
N HIS A 24 -18.13 -12.51 28.03
CA HIS A 24 -17.65 -11.14 28.05
C HIS A 24 -17.75 -10.48 26.67
N TRP A 25 -17.14 -11.06 25.65
CA TRP A 25 -17.09 -10.45 24.31
C TRP A 25 -18.44 -10.41 23.59
N GLN A 26 -19.41 -11.23 23.98
CA GLN A 26 -20.78 -11.14 23.48
C GLN A 26 -21.62 -10.05 24.15
N GLN A 27 -21.13 -9.40 25.22
CA GLN A 27 -21.84 -8.26 25.81
C GLN A 27 -21.98 -7.12 24.79
N PRO A 28 -23.13 -6.43 24.73
CA PRO A 28 -23.30 -5.30 23.82
C PRO A 28 -22.27 -4.19 24.06
N GLY A 29 -21.86 -3.52 22.98
CA GLY A 29 -21.01 -2.31 23.06
C GLY A 29 -19.52 -2.55 22.82
N HIS A 30 -19.10 -3.78 22.53
CA HIS A 30 -17.74 -4.05 22.08
C HIS A 30 -17.54 -3.68 20.61
N ARG A 31 -16.41 -3.03 20.31
CA ARG A 31 -16.10 -2.48 18.99
C ARG A 31 -16.12 -3.50 17.85
N TRP A 32 -15.81 -4.78 18.09
CA TRP A 32 -15.87 -5.81 17.04
C TRP A 32 -17.29 -5.96 16.47
N GLN A 33 -18.33 -5.68 17.26
CA GLN A 33 -19.73 -5.75 16.85
C GLN A 33 -20.11 -4.66 15.84
N GLU A 34 -19.34 -3.57 15.80
CA GLU A 34 -19.49 -2.50 14.82
C GLU A 34 -19.02 -2.92 13.42
N LEU A 35 -18.26 -4.02 13.31
CA LEU A 35 -17.69 -4.51 12.04
C LEU A 35 -18.31 -5.83 11.59
N ASP A 36 -18.65 -6.71 12.53
CA ASP A 36 -19.20 -8.05 12.24
C ASP A 36 -20.70 -7.98 11.90
N GLY A 37 -21.05 -7.56 10.69
CA GLY A 37 -22.46 -7.45 10.27
C GLY A 37 -23.28 -6.53 11.19
N PRO A 38 -22.89 -5.24 11.35
CA PRO A 38 -23.55 -4.30 12.27
C PRO A 38 -25.00 -3.97 11.90
N TYR A 39 -25.41 -4.33 10.68
CA TYR A 39 -26.77 -4.17 10.16
C TYR A 39 -27.72 -5.31 10.57
N TYR A 40 -27.24 -6.37 11.23
CA TYR A 40 -28.09 -7.40 11.82
C TYR A 40 -28.37 -7.12 13.30
N PRO A 41 -29.54 -7.55 13.82
CA PRO A 41 -29.82 -7.51 15.25
C PRO A 41 -28.71 -8.21 16.06
N LYS A 42 -28.21 -7.54 17.10
CA LYS A 42 -27.22 -8.10 18.02
C LYS A 42 -27.90 -8.77 19.21
N ALA A 43 -27.23 -9.78 19.77
CA ALA A 43 -27.65 -10.40 21.01
C ALA A 43 -27.68 -9.34 22.12
N LYS A 44 -28.67 -9.44 23.00
CA LYS A 44 -28.78 -8.60 24.19
C LYS A 44 -28.05 -9.27 25.36
N ALA A 45 -27.74 -8.48 26.39
CA ALA A 45 -27.10 -8.99 27.60
C ALA A 45 -27.88 -10.17 28.24
N GLU A 46 -29.21 -10.15 28.14
CA GLU A 46 -30.12 -11.20 28.63
C GLU A 46 -30.02 -12.53 27.85
N ASP A 47 -29.57 -12.51 26.60
CA ASP A 47 -29.46 -13.73 25.75
C ASP A 47 -28.18 -14.53 26.04
N ILE A 48 -27.14 -13.87 26.58
CA ILE A 48 -25.78 -14.41 26.70
C ILE A 48 -25.72 -15.66 27.60
N PRO A 49 -26.36 -15.71 28.78
CA PRO A 49 -26.37 -16.92 29.60
C PRO A 49 -26.89 -18.14 28.83
N GLY A 50 -27.97 -17.98 28.06
CA GLY A 50 -28.54 -19.05 27.24
C GLY A 50 -27.60 -19.52 26.11
N MET A 51 -26.83 -18.59 25.52
CA MET A 51 -25.80 -18.93 24.54
C MET A 51 -24.68 -19.77 25.17
N VAL A 52 -24.21 -19.38 26.36
CA VAL A 52 -23.19 -20.11 27.13
C VAL A 52 -23.67 -21.52 27.49
N ASP A 53 -24.91 -21.65 27.96
CA ASP A 53 -25.50 -22.95 28.32
C ASP A 53 -25.64 -23.87 27.11
N LYS A 54 -26.00 -23.31 25.94
CA LYS A 54 -26.01 -24.07 24.68
C LYS A 54 -24.61 -24.60 24.35
N ILE A 55 -23.58 -23.77 24.42
CA ILE A 55 -22.19 -24.20 24.17
C ILE A 55 -21.79 -25.30 25.16
N ARG A 56 -22.12 -25.12 26.45
CA ARG A 56 -21.84 -26.12 27.49
C ARG A 56 -22.52 -27.47 27.20
N GLY A 57 -23.77 -27.46 26.73
CA GLY A 57 -24.48 -28.68 26.30
C GLY A 57 -23.83 -29.38 25.10
N TRP A 58 -23.38 -28.62 24.11
CA TRP A 58 -22.65 -29.18 22.95
C TRP A 58 -21.29 -29.75 23.34
N MET A 59 -20.58 -29.11 24.27
CA MET A 59 -19.34 -29.64 24.82
C MET A 59 -19.55 -30.97 25.56
N ALA A 60 -20.61 -31.07 26.37
CA ALA A 60 -20.91 -32.28 27.15
C ALA A 60 -21.22 -33.49 26.27
N THR A 61 -21.83 -33.27 25.11
CA THR A 61 -22.22 -34.33 24.17
C THR A 61 -21.14 -34.64 23.12
N ASN A 62 -20.11 -33.79 23.01
CA ASN A 62 -19.15 -33.79 21.91
C ASN A 62 -19.82 -33.83 20.52
N GLY A 63 -21.03 -33.25 20.40
CA GLY A 63 -21.92 -33.37 19.26
C GLY A 63 -21.57 -32.52 18.03
N TRP A 64 -20.35 -31.98 17.97
CA TRP A 64 -19.93 -31.09 16.90
C TRP A 64 -19.80 -31.83 15.56
N PRO A 65 -20.36 -31.32 14.45
CA PRO A 65 -20.23 -31.96 13.15
C PRO A 65 -18.78 -32.01 12.68
N LEU A 66 -18.46 -33.01 11.86
CA LEU A 66 -17.23 -33.07 11.08
C LEU A 66 -17.58 -32.90 9.59
N PRO A 67 -16.84 -32.08 8.84
CA PRO A 67 -15.84 -31.11 9.32
C PRO A 67 -16.46 -30.04 10.21
N ARG A 68 -15.65 -29.48 11.13
CA ARG A 68 -16.12 -28.50 12.13
C ARG A 68 -16.77 -27.31 11.44
N THR A 69 -17.81 -26.75 12.07
CA THR A 69 -18.46 -25.51 11.61
C THR A 69 -17.83 -24.27 12.23
N ARG A 70 -17.11 -24.43 13.34
CA ARG A 70 -16.45 -23.36 14.09
C ARG A 70 -15.26 -23.92 14.87
N LEU A 71 -14.21 -23.11 15.01
CA LEU A 71 -13.11 -23.34 15.95
C LEU A 71 -12.80 -22.04 16.70
N ASN A 72 -12.33 -22.18 17.93
CA ASN A 72 -11.85 -21.05 18.73
C ASN A 72 -10.42 -20.70 18.30
N ILE A 73 -10.16 -19.40 18.18
CA ILE A 73 -8.82 -18.83 17.96
C ILE A 73 -8.24 -18.55 19.34
N VAL A 74 -7.09 -19.13 19.64
CA VAL A 74 -6.50 -19.10 20.97
C VAL A 74 -5.03 -18.70 20.87
N ASP A 75 -4.57 -17.83 21.76
CA ASP A 75 -3.15 -17.50 21.87
C ASP A 75 -2.35 -18.74 22.31
N LYS A 76 -1.28 -19.07 21.57
CA LYS A 76 -0.47 -20.27 21.80
C LYS A 76 0.30 -20.21 23.12
N ALA A 77 0.69 -19.03 23.58
CA ALA A 77 1.51 -18.84 24.78
C ALA A 77 0.65 -18.79 26.05
N THR A 78 -0.48 -18.09 26.01
CA THR A 78 -1.33 -17.89 27.20
C THR A 78 -2.53 -18.84 27.27
N ASN A 79 -2.83 -19.53 26.17
CA ASN A 79 -4.06 -20.33 25.99
C ASN A 79 -5.35 -19.52 26.15
N GLN A 80 -5.28 -18.19 26.03
CA GLN A 80 -6.43 -17.29 26.10
C GLN A 80 -7.20 -17.27 24.77
N MET A 81 -8.53 -17.36 24.84
CA MET A 81 -9.39 -17.20 23.67
C MET A 81 -9.37 -15.76 23.15
N LEU A 82 -9.09 -15.59 21.86
CA LEU A 82 -9.01 -14.30 21.18
C LEU A 82 -10.19 -14.03 20.24
N GLY A 83 -10.84 -15.10 19.76
CA GLY A 83 -11.80 -15.00 18.67
C GLY A 83 -12.25 -16.35 18.15
N GLN A 84 -12.87 -16.37 16.98
CA GLN A 84 -13.41 -17.57 16.35
C GLN A 84 -13.33 -17.50 14.83
N VAL A 85 -13.16 -18.66 14.19
CA VAL A 85 -13.39 -18.87 12.76
C VAL A 85 -14.62 -19.75 12.57
N ASN A 86 -15.38 -19.54 11.51
CA ASN A 86 -16.56 -20.35 11.21
C ASN A 86 -16.72 -20.60 9.70
N ARG A 87 -17.64 -21.52 9.37
CA ARG A 87 -18.18 -21.71 8.02
C ARG A 87 -19.71 -21.82 8.04
N TYR A 88 -20.32 -21.50 6.92
CA TYR A 88 -21.73 -21.71 6.65
C TYR A 88 -21.94 -21.95 5.16
N TRP A 89 -23.04 -22.61 4.81
CA TRP A 89 -23.40 -22.89 3.43
C TRP A 89 -24.21 -21.74 2.85
N GLU A 90 -23.79 -21.22 1.70
CA GLU A 90 -24.64 -20.39 0.83
C GLU A 90 -25.56 -21.28 -0.01
N SER A 91 -25.03 -22.41 -0.50
CA SER A 91 -25.79 -23.52 -1.09
C SER A 91 -25.04 -24.83 -0.87
N GLN A 92 -25.71 -25.80 -0.26
CA GLN A 92 -25.15 -27.16 -0.08
C GLN A 92 -25.20 -27.94 -1.39
N GLU A 93 -26.23 -27.69 -2.20
CA GLU A 93 -26.52 -28.36 -3.46
C GLU A 93 -25.41 -28.12 -4.49
N THR A 94 -24.74 -26.97 -4.42
CA THR A 94 -23.68 -26.57 -5.37
C THR A 94 -22.31 -26.41 -4.70
N ASN A 95 -22.10 -26.95 -3.49
CA ASN A 95 -20.85 -26.83 -2.76
C ASN A 95 -20.35 -25.38 -2.60
N TRP A 96 -21.27 -24.44 -2.36
CA TRP A 96 -20.94 -23.04 -2.14
C TRP A 96 -20.84 -22.76 -0.64
N LEU A 97 -19.61 -22.80 -0.14
CA LEU A 97 -19.29 -22.56 1.26
C LEU A 97 -18.72 -21.15 1.47
N SER A 98 -19.23 -20.45 2.49
CA SER A 98 -18.69 -19.20 2.99
C SER A 98 -18.02 -19.39 4.35
N ILE A 99 -16.98 -18.59 4.62
CA ILE A 99 -16.23 -18.60 5.87
C ILE A 99 -16.27 -17.23 6.55
N GLY A 100 -16.01 -17.24 7.86
CA GLY A 100 -15.96 -16.02 8.67
C GLY A 100 -14.88 -16.09 9.74
N ILE A 101 -14.48 -14.91 10.20
CA ILE A 101 -13.53 -14.73 11.30
C ILE A 101 -13.96 -13.56 12.18
N VAL A 102 -13.74 -13.69 13.47
CA VAL A 102 -13.79 -12.59 14.43
C VAL A 102 -12.59 -12.68 15.36
N ILE A 103 -11.92 -11.54 15.58
CA ILE A 103 -10.96 -11.32 16.67
C ILE A 103 -11.60 -10.26 17.56
N TYR A 104 -11.90 -10.58 18.81
CA TYR A 104 -12.79 -9.74 19.60
C TYR A 104 -12.14 -8.44 20.07
N ASP A 105 -10.91 -8.52 20.59
CA ASP A 105 -10.21 -7.36 21.16
C ASP A 105 -9.56 -6.50 20.07
N PRO A 106 -9.92 -5.21 19.94
CA PRO A 106 -9.25 -4.29 19.02
C PRO A 106 -7.75 -4.15 19.24
N ALA A 107 -7.26 -4.38 20.47
CA ALA A 107 -5.83 -4.35 20.76
C ALA A 107 -5.06 -5.39 19.93
N ASN A 108 -5.73 -6.46 19.50
CA ASN A 108 -5.16 -7.56 18.73
C ASN A 108 -5.31 -7.38 17.21
N TRP A 109 -5.94 -6.30 16.74
CA TRP A 109 -6.11 -6.02 15.30
C TRP A 109 -4.83 -5.45 14.67
N GLY A 110 -4.67 -5.64 13.36
CA GLY A 110 -3.49 -5.17 12.62
C GLY A 110 -2.18 -5.92 12.91
N GLN A 111 -2.17 -6.86 13.86
CA GLN A 111 -0.97 -7.62 14.25
C GLN A 111 -0.75 -8.93 13.47
N GLY A 112 -1.49 -9.15 12.38
CA GLY A 112 -1.38 -10.37 11.56
C GLY A 112 -2.14 -11.60 12.09
N LEU A 113 -2.78 -11.52 13.26
CA LEU A 113 -3.52 -12.67 13.85
C LEU A 113 -4.67 -13.17 12.98
N GLY A 114 -5.40 -12.25 12.34
CA GLY A 114 -6.47 -12.62 11.40
C GLY A 114 -5.96 -13.35 10.15
N PHE A 115 -4.76 -12.99 9.67
CA PHE A 115 -4.10 -13.65 8.53
C PHE A 115 -3.74 -15.09 8.88
N GLU A 116 -3.10 -15.29 10.04
CA GLU A 116 -2.78 -16.61 10.53
C GLU A 116 -4.04 -17.47 10.76
N ALA A 117 -5.02 -16.96 11.50
CA ALA A 117 -6.21 -17.73 11.85
C ALA A 117 -7.08 -18.11 10.65
N LEU A 118 -7.35 -17.15 9.74
CA LEU A 118 -8.22 -17.41 8.59
C LEU A 118 -7.52 -18.29 7.54
N GLY A 119 -6.20 -18.15 7.37
CA GLY A 119 -5.46 -19.02 6.45
C GLY A 119 -5.36 -20.46 6.95
N LEU A 120 -5.11 -20.67 8.25
CA LEU A 120 -5.16 -22.02 8.86
C LEU A 120 -6.56 -22.65 8.75
N TRP A 121 -7.60 -21.81 8.85
CA TRP A 121 -8.98 -22.26 8.66
C TRP A 121 -9.26 -22.69 7.21
N CYS A 122 -8.76 -21.95 6.22
CA CYS A 122 -8.87 -22.33 4.81
C CYS A 122 -8.19 -23.69 4.55
N ASP A 123 -6.96 -23.86 5.01
CA ASP A 123 -6.21 -25.13 4.87
C ASP A 123 -6.96 -26.32 5.47
N TYR A 124 -7.51 -26.15 6.67
CA TYR A 124 -8.33 -27.18 7.31
C TYR A 124 -9.54 -27.56 6.45
N LEU A 125 -10.27 -26.57 5.93
CA LEU A 125 -11.46 -26.83 5.11
C LEU A 125 -11.10 -27.50 3.78
N TRP A 126 -10.00 -27.10 3.13
CA TRP A 126 -9.56 -27.73 1.89
C TRP A 126 -9.17 -29.19 2.06
N GLN A 127 -8.56 -29.53 3.20
CA GLN A 127 -8.19 -30.90 3.57
C GLN A 127 -9.42 -31.72 3.97
N ALA A 128 -10.33 -31.14 4.75
CA ALA A 128 -11.48 -31.84 5.29
C ALA A 128 -12.66 -31.96 4.30
N MET A 129 -12.71 -31.13 3.27
CA MET A 129 -13.75 -31.09 2.22
C MET A 129 -13.10 -31.06 0.82
N PRO A 130 -12.56 -32.19 0.33
CA PRO A 130 -11.87 -32.25 -0.97
C PRO A 130 -12.75 -31.91 -2.18
N GLU A 131 -14.07 -32.00 -2.04
CA GLU A 131 -15.08 -31.70 -3.06
C GLU A 131 -15.28 -30.20 -3.31
N LEU A 132 -14.86 -29.34 -2.38
CA LEU A 132 -14.98 -27.89 -2.56
C LEU A 132 -14.01 -27.43 -3.65
N VAL A 133 -14.53 -26.64 -4.59
CA VAL A 133 -13.70 -25.95 -5.61
C VAL A 133 -13.40 -24.51 -5.23
N ARG A 134 -14.14 -23.95 -4.27
CA ARG A 134 -14.06 -22.56 -3.84
C ARG A 134 -14.35 -22.39 -2.34
N LEU A 135 -13.79 -21.35 -1.75
CA LEU A 135 -14.23 -20.78 -0.47
C LEU A 135 -14.66 -19.33 -0.71
N GLY A 136 -15.78 -18.93 -0.14
CA GLY A 136 -16.29 -17.55 -0.17
C GLY A 136 -16.18 -16.85 1.18
N LEU A 137 -16.27 -15.53 1.19
CA LEU A 137 -16.57 -14.74 2.38
C LEU A 137 -17.35 -13.48 2.01
N GLY A 138 -18.22 -13.04 2.92
CA GLY A 138 -19.03 -11.84 2.75
C GLY A 138 -18.68 -10.78 3.78
N THR A 139 -18.66 -9.52 3.35
CA THR A 139 -18.49 -8.35 4.24
C THR A 139 -19.20 -7.12 3.68
N TRP A 140 -18.86 -5.92 4.15
CA TRP A 140 -19.41 -4.64 3.70
C TRP A 140 -18.30 -3.60 3.55
N SER A 141 -18.51 -2.56 2.74
CA SER A 141 -17.43 -1.65 2.33
C SER A 141 -16.80 -0.84 3.47
N GLY A 142 -17.46 -0.69 4.61
CA GLY A 142 -16.86 -0.07 5.81
C GLY A 142 -16.00 -1.00 6.67
N ASN A 143 -15.98 -2.31 6.40
CA ASN A 143 -15.08 -3.25 7.07
C ASN A 143 -13.78 -3.44 6.25
N THR A 144 -13.02 -2.36 6.17
CA THR A 144 -11.76 -2.29 5.41
C THR A 144 -10.72 -3.31 5.89
N GLY A 145 -10.70 -3.62 7.19
CA GLY A 145 -9.81 -4.63 7.76
C GLY A 145 -10.07 -6.04 7.23
N MET A 146 -11.34 -6.45 7.11
CA MET A 146 -11.70 -7.75 6.53
C MET A 146 -11.42 -7.80 5.02
N MET A 147 -11.67 -6.70 4.30
CA MET A 147 -11.35 -6.60 2.86
C MET A 147 -9.84 -6.77 2.62
N ALA A 148 -9.02 -6.01 3.33
CA ALA A 148 -7.56 -6.12 3.23
C ALA A 148 -7.04 -7.51 3.64
N LEU A 149 -7.66 -8.14 4.63
CA LEU A 149 -7.34 -9.51 5.04
C LEU A 149 -7.65 -10.52 3.91
N ALA A 150 -8.82 -10.40 3.27
CA ALA A 150 -9.22 -11.27 2.17
C ALA A 150 -8.22 -11.17 0.99
N GLU A 151 -7.93 -9.95 0.54
CA GLU A 151 -6.96 -9.69 -0.53
C GLU A 151 -5.56 -10.21 -0.18
N LYS A 152 -5.11 -9.99 1.06
CA LYS A 152 -3.81 -10.46 1.53
C LYS A 152 -3.70 -11.99 1.51
N LEU A 153 -4.79 -12.71 1.77
CA LEU A 153 -4.87 -14.17 1.66
C LEU A 153 -5.03 -14.67 0.21
N GLY A 154 -5.23 -13.77 -0.75
CA GLY A 154 -5.38 -14.11 -2.17
C GLY A 154 -6.83 -14.34 -2.60
N PHE A 155 -7.82 -13.94 -1.80
CA PHE A 155 -9.20 -13.89 -2.26
C PHE A 155 -9.38 -12.73 -3.25
N GLN A 156 -10.25 -12.92 -4.23
CA GLN A 156 -10.64 -11.90 -5.20
C GLN A 156 -12.04 -11.38 -4.88
N GLU A 157 -12.30 -10.10 -5.16
CA GLU A 157 -13.65 -9.54 -5.11
C GLU A 157 -14.48 -10.12 -6.27
N GLU A 158 -15.51 -10.90 -5.96
CA GLU A 158 -16.37 -11.54 -6.95
C GLU A 158 -17.73 -10.84 -7.10
N ALA A 159 -18.15 -10.08 -6.07
CA ALA A 159 -19.44 -9.41 -6.08
C ALA A 159 -19.42 -8.12 -5.25
N ARG A 160 -20.03 -7.08 -5.81
CA ARG A 160 -20.37 -5.83 -5.11
C ARG A 160 -21.82 -5.47 -5.35
N ARG A 161 -22.62 -5.38 -4.29
CA ARG A 161 -23.98 -4.85 -4.35
C ARG A 161 -23.97 -3.45 -3.77
N ARG A 162 -24.06 -2.45 -4.64
CA ARG A 162 -24.00 -1.03 -4.27
C ARG A 162 -25.14 -0.66 -3.33
N MET A 163 -24.84 0.11 -2.28
CA MET A 163 -25.82 0.62 -1.31
C MET A 163 -26.73 -0.46 -0.72
N ALA A 164 -26.21 -1.68 -0.51
CA ALA A 164 -27.00 -2.82 -0.05
C ALA A 164 -27.02 -2.98 1.49
N ARG A 165 -26.21 -2.22 2.23
CA ARG A 165 -26.07 -2.31 3.69
C ARG A 165 -26.31 -0.94 4.32
N ILE A 166 -27.13 -0.88 5.38
CA ILE A 166 -27.37 0.36 6.13
C ILE A 166 -26.68 0.24 7.49
N VAL A 167 -25.72 1.12 7.77
CA VAL A 167 -24.97 1.13 9.02
C VAL A 167 -24.98 2.54 9.60
N LYS A 168 -25.50 2.68 10.82
CA LYS A 168 -25.66 3.98 11.52
C LYS A 168 -26.32 5.07 10.63
N GLY A 169 -27.28 4.69 9.81
CA GLY A 169 -28.03 5.59 8.92
C GLY A 169 -27.39 5.84 7.54
N ASN A 170 -26.17 5.37 7.31
CA ASN A 170 -25.45 5.53 6.04
C ASN A 170 -25.51 4.25 5.20
N TYR A 171 -25.54 4.41 3.88
CA TYR A 171 -25.51 3.29 2.93
C TYR A 171 -24.08 2.88 2.61
N PHE A 172 -23.86 1.56 2.58
CA PHE A 172 -22.60 0.90 2.25
C PHE A 172 -22.87 -0.25 1.29
N ASP A 173 -21.81 -0.72 0.64
CA ASP A 173 -21.90 -1.81 -0.31
C ASP A 173 -21.81 -3.16 0.41
N SER A 174 -22.51 -4.16 -0.11
CA SER A 174 -22.25 -5.55 0.28
C SER A 174 -21.13 -6.09 -0.58
N MET A 175 -20.08 -6.59 0.06
CA MET A 175 -18.87 -7.09 -0.59
C MET A 175 -18.86 -8.63 -0.50
N GLY A 176 -18.56 -9.30 -1.61
CA GLY A 176 -18.40 -10.74 -1.71
C GLY A 176 -17.04 -11.08 -2.30
N TYR A 177 -16.31 -11.95 -1.62
CA TYR A 177 -14.99 -12.41 -2.01
C TYR A 177 -14.99 -13.93 -2.20
N GLY A 178 -14.13 -14.42 -3.09
CA GLY A 178 -13.90 -15.85 -3.28
C GLY A 178 -12.46 -16.18 -3.61
N VAL A 179 -12.06 -17.42 -3.33
CA VAL A 179 -10.80 -17.99 -3.79
C VAL A 179 -11.03 -19.41 -4.27
N LEU A 180 -10.46 -19.73 -5.43
CA LEU A 180 -10.51 -21.08 -5.98
C LEU A 180 -9.45 -21.97 -5.31
N ARG A 181 -9.73 -23.27 -5.23
CA ARG A 181 -8.75 -24.25 -4.72
C ARG A 181 -7.43 -24.17 -5.49
N THR A 182 -7.48 -24.00 -6.81
CA THR A 182 -6.30 -23.90 -7.68
C THR A 182 -5.47 -22.66 -7.38
N GLU A 183 -6.11 -21.52 -7.12
CA GLU A 183 -5.45 -20.27 -6.75
C GLU A 183 -4.80 -20.37 -5.38
N TRP A 184 -5.50 -20.99 -4.42
CA TRP A 184 -4.97 -21.25 -3.09
C TRP A 184 -3.73 -22.15 -3.15
N GLN A 185 -3.79 -23.25 -3.90
CA GLN A 185 -2.66 -24.17 -4.09
C GLN A 185 -1.49 -23.52 -4.84
N GLN A 186 -1.76 -22.67 -5.83
CA GLN A 186 -0.71 -21.94 -6.53
C GLN A 186 0.00 -20.95 -5.61
N ARG A 187 -0.76 -20.27 -4.73
CA ARG A 187 -0.22 -19.30 -3.78
C ARG A 187 0.51 -19.97 -2.61
N TYR A 188 0.00 -21.10 -2.14
CA TYR A 188 0.50 -21.86 -0.99
C TYR A 188 0.79 -23.33 -1.39
N PRO A 189 1.79 -23.57 -2.25
CA PRO A 189 2.02 -24.90 -2.84
C PRO A 189 2.41 -25.98 -1.82
N GLN A 190 2.97 -25.58 -0.68
CA GLN A 190 3.32 -26.48 0.43
C GLN A 190 2.31 -26.38 1.59
N GLY A 191 1.15 -25.74 1.38
CA GLY A 191 0.19 -25.40 2.42
C GLY A 191 0.50 -24.07 3.12
N PHE A 192 -0.52 -23.51 3.77
CA PHE A 192 -0.45 -22.23 4.46
C PHE A 192 0.42 -22.29 5.72
N LEU A 193 0.43 -23.41 6.45
CA LEU A 193 1.28 -23.55 7.64
C LEU A 193 2.77 -23.45 7.29
N SER A 194 3.23 -24.14 6.24
CA SER A 194 4.62 -24.02 5.77
C SER A 194 4.95 -22.61 5.28
N HIS A 195 3.98 -21.90 4.69
CA HIS A 195 4.15 -20.49 4.35
C HIS A 195 4.34 -19.61 5.60
N LEU A 196 3.55 -19.83 6.66
CA LEU A 196 3.73 -19.13 7.95
C LEU A 196 5.08 -19.45 8.60
N GLU A 197 5.51 -20.70 8.55
CA GLU A 197 6.82 -21.12 9.09
C GLU A 197 7.96 -20.45 8.31
N ALA A 198 7.89 -20.39 6.98
CA ALA A 198 8.86 -19.67 6.17
C ALA A 198 8.90 -18.17 6.51
N LEU A 199 7.75 -17.54 6.74
CA LEU A 199 7.68 -16.15 7.21
C LEU A 199 8.28 -15.96 8.61
N SER A 200 8.15 -16.97 9.48
CA SER A 200 8.65 -16.91 10.87
C SER A 200 10.14 -17.23 10.99
N GLN A 201 10.68 -17.99 10.02
CA GLN A 201 12.11 -18.32 9.90
C GLN A 201 12.92 -17.20 9.22
N GLN A 202 12.25 -16.23 8.59
CA GLN A 202 12.91 -14.99 8.24
C GLN A 202 13.36 -14.32 9.55
N PRO A 203 14.64 -13.95 9.70
CA PRO A 203 15.11 -13.28 10.90
C PRO A 203 14.25 -12.02 11.14
N LYS A 204 13.56 -11.97 12.28
CA LYS A 204 12.89 -10.73 12.71
C LYS A 204 13.93 -9.63 12.75
N ALA A 205 13.59 -8.50 12.15
CA ALA A 205 14.54 -7.41 12.01
C ALA A 205 14.95 -6.89 13.39
N LYS A 206 16.25 -6.98 13.71
CA LYS A 206 16.83 -6.38 14.93
C LYS A 206 17.12 -4.90 14.67
N LEU A 207 16.08 -4.19 14.24
CA LEU A 207 16.19 -2.77 13.89
C LEU A 207 16.66 -1.97 15.10
N LEU A 208 17.54 -1.01 14.85
CA LEU A 208 18.05 -0.16 15.92
C LEU A 208 16.93 0.68 16.53
N PRO A 209 16.89 0.87 17.87
CA PRO A 209 15.84 1.64 18.52
C PRO A 209 15.71 3.06 17.97
N LYS A 210 14.48 3.55 17.78
CA LYS A 210 14.22 4.92 17.28
C LYS A 210 14.89 6.00 18.13
N LYS A 211 14.96 5.81 19.45
CA LYS A 211 15.54 6.75 20.43
C LYS A 211 17.05 6.59 20.65
N MET A 212 17.71 5.66 19.97
CA MET A 212 19.16 5.48 20.11
C MET A 212 19.88 6.75 19.61
N PRO A 213 20.91 7.25 20.33
CA PRO A 213 21.64 8.46 19.92
C PRO A 213 22.26 8.35 18.52
N PRO A 214 22.30 9.46 17.75
CA PRO A 214 22.90 9.49 16.41
C PRO A 214 24.33 8.93 16.33
N ASP A 215 25.18 9.25 17.31
CA ASP A 215 26.58 8.81 17.32
C ASP A 215 26.70 7.29 17.53
N GLU A 216 25.84 6.71 18.39
CA GLU A 216 25.79 5.26 18.62
C GLU A 216 25.32 4.52 17.37
N LYS A 217 24.26 5.02 16.71
CA LYS A 217 23.79 4.47 15.43
C LYS A 217 24.87 4.53 14.36
N THR A 218 25.54 5.68 14.25
CA THR A 218 26.61 5.91 13.28
C THR A 218 27.75 4.90 13.48
N ALA A 219 28.14 4.62 14.72
CA ALA A 219 29.16 3.62 15.02
C ALA A 219 28.72 2.20 14.57
N VAL A 220 27.49 1.80 14.88
CA VAL A 220 26.95 0.49 14.47
C VAL A 220 26.87 0.38 12.94
N TYR A 221 26.32 1.39 12.27
CA TYR A 221 26.22 1.41 10.80
C TYR A 221 27.59 1.41 10.13
N SER A 222 28.56 2.18 10.64
CA SER A 222 29.93 2.22 10.10
C SER A 222 30.63 0.86 10.21
N GLN A 223 30.40 0.11 11.29
CA GLN A 223 30.90 -1.26 11.42
C GLN A 223 30.31 -2.18 10.35
N GLN A 224 29.00 -2.09 10.11
CA GLN A 224 28.33 -2.90 9.08
C GLN A 224 28.78 -2.52 7.67
N ILE A 225 28.99 -1.23 7.40
CA ILE A 225 29.52 -0.74 6.13
C ILE A 225 30.94 -1.29 5.90
N THR A 226 31.81 -1.27 6.91
CA THR A 226 33.18 -1.80 6.79
C THR A 226 33.19 -3.30 6.50
N GLN A 227 32.22 -4.05 7.03
CA GLN A 227 32.07 -5.48 6.75
C GLN A 227 31.57 -5.73 5.32
N ALA A 228 30.61 -4.93 4.85
CA ALA A 228 30.00 -5.07 3.53
C ALA A 228 30.89 -4.55 2.38
N GLU A 229 31.64 -3.47 2.63
CA GLU A 229 32.58 -2.85 1.70
C GLU A 229 33.97 -2.69 2.34
N PRO A 230 34.77 -3.76 2.51
CA PRO A 230 36.07 -3.70 3.21
C PRO A 230 37.11 -2.76 2.60
N ASN A 231 36.94 -2.42 1.32
CA ASN A 231 37.83 -1.50 0.60
C ASN A 231 37.43 -0.03 0.77
N LEU A 232 36.25 0.27 1.33
CA LEU A 232 35.81 1.62 1.61
C LEU A 232 36.39 2.09 2.94
N GLN A 233 37.41 2.93 2.89
CA GLN A 233 37.92 3.61 4.09
C GLN A 233 36.96 4.73 4.49
N ILE A 234 36.44 4.68 5.71
CA ILE A 234 35.51 5.70 6.25
C ILE A 234 36.36 6.82 6.89
N GLU A 235 36.39 7.98 6.26
CA GLU A 235 37.11 9.18 6.73
C GLU A 235 36.15 10.19 7.35
N THR A 236 35.00 10.40 6.70
CA THR A 236 33.95 11.28 7.19
C THR A 236 32.59 10.61 7.06
N THR A 237 31.68 10.97 7.96
CA THR A 237 30.30 10.48 7.99
C THR A 237 29.36 11.63 8.30
N GLU A 238 28.30 11.75 7.52
CA GLU A 238 27.19 12.67 7.78
C GLU A 238 25.93 11.85 7.96
N PHE A 239 25.30 11.97 9.12
CA PHE A 239 24.11 11.20 9.47
C PHE A 239 22.85 12.05 9.35
N ASN A 240 21.87 11.54 8.60
CA ASN A 240 20.54 12.12 8.50
C ASN A 240 19.50 11.13 9.03
N GLN A 241 18.84 11.51 10.13
CA GLN A 241 17.80 10.71 10.80
C GLN A 241 16.38 11.25 10.57
N GLU A 242 16.21 12.33 9.81
CA GLU A 242 14.93 13.01 9.63
C GLU A 242 13.95 12.21 8.76
N GLY A 243 14.43 11.24 7.98
CA GLY A 243 13.59 10.35 7.18
C GLY A 243 12.67 9.47 8.03
N LEU A 244 11.38 9.37 7.64
CA LEU A 244 10.39 8.51 8.30
C LEU A 244 10.65 7.02 8.09
N VAL A 245 11.22 6.66 6.93
CA VAL A 245 11.32 5.27 6.47
C VAL A 245 12.71 4.69 6.72
N ASN A 246 13.74 5.50 6.51
CA ASN A 246 15.14 5.07 6.56
C ASN A 246 16.00 6.08 7.32
N ASP A 247 16.98 5.58 8.06
CA ASP A 247 18.14 6.37 8.47
C ASP A 247 19.14 6.41 7.30
N VAL A 248 19.79 7.55 7.08
CA VAL A 248 20.72 7.76 5.96
C VAL A 248 22.09 8.14 6.50
N LEU A 249 23.14 7.45 6.02
CA LEU A 249 24.53 7.78 6.34
C LEU A 249 25.29 8.05 5.04
N LEU A 250 25.79 9.28 4.88
CA LEU A 250 26.67 9.67 3.78
C LEU A 250 28.13 9.51 4.23
N VAL A 251 28.87 8.66 3.53
CA VAL A 251 30.28 8.35 3.80
C VAL A 251 31.16 9.06 2.76
N ASN A 252 32.17 9.78 3.26
CA ASN A 252 33.16 10.52 2.49
C ASN A 252 32.55 11.46 1.43
N GLY A 253 31.34 11.98 1.68
CA GLY A 253 30.61 12.85 0.75
C GLY A 253 30.25 12.21 -0.60
N ARG A 254 30.37 10.88 -0.75
CA ARG A 254 30.26 10.21 -2.07
C ARG A 254 29.53 8.87 -2.09
N ARG A 255 29.32 8.23 -0.93
CA ARG A 255 28.64 6.92 -0.82
C ARG A 255 27.49 7.05 0.18
N VAL A 256 26.27 6.78 -0.25
CA VAL A 256 25.06 6.91 0.58
C VAL A 256 24.62 5.54 1.02
N PHE A 257 24.35 5.36 2.31
CA PHE A 257 23.80 4.13 2.87
C PHE A 257 22.42 4.41 3.50
N ARG A 258 21.42 3.58 3.20
CA ARG A 258 20.06 3.67 3.74
C ARG A 258 19.76 2.42 4.56
N PHE A 259 19.34 2.65 5.81
CA PHE A 259 19.00 1.60 6.77
C PHE A 259 17.50 1.69 7.13
N PRO A 260 16.70 0.63 6.90
CA PRO A 260 15.29 0.62 7.26
C PRO A 260 15.05 0.89 8.74
N LYS A 261 14.05 1.71 9.06
CA LYS A 261 13.61 1.98 10.46
C LYS A 261 12.50 1.03 10.92
N HIS A 262 11.85 0.35 9.98
CA HIS A 262 10.69 -0.51 10.22
C HIS A 262 10.76 -1.81 9.41
N GLU A 263 10.14 -2.89 9.90
CA GLU A 263 10.13 -4.19 9.19
C GLU A 263 9.49 -4.06 7.80
N TRP A 264 8.39 -3.31 7.68
CA TRP A 264 7.73 -3.08 6.39
C TRP A 264 8.60 -2.27 5.40
N ALA A 265 9.56 -1.48 5.89
CA ALA A 265 10.46 -0.71 5.04
C ALA A 265 11.52 -1.59 4.36
N ILE A 266 11.78 -2.79 4.87
CA ILE A 266 12.67 -3.77 4.26
C ILE A 266 12.13 -4.21 2.90
N ASP A 267 10.84 -4.49 2.83
CA ASP A 267 10.16 -4.87 1.59
C ASP A 267 10.18 -3.74 0.56
N HIS A 268 10.08 -2.48 1.01
CA HIS A 268 10.17 -1.31 0.14
C HIS A 268 11.60 -1.11 -0.39
N LEU A 269 12.61 -1.27 0.47
CA LEU A 269 14.02 -1.18 0.07
C LEU A 269 14.37 -2.24 -0.99
N ARG A 270 13.91 -3.48 -0.82
CA ARG A 270 14.12 -4.56 -1.80
C ARG A 270 13.37 -4.31 -3.11
N GLN A 271 12.14 -3.79 -3.04
CA GLN A 271 11.38 -3.39 -4.22
C GLN A 271 12.12 -2.30 -4.99
N GLU A 272 12.58 -1.23 -4.31
CA GLU A 272 13.33 -0.13 -4.91
C GLU A 272 14.59 -0.63 -5.62
N ALA A 273 15.37 -1.51 -4.96
CA ALA A 273 16.56 -2.10 -5.56
C ALA A 273 16.26 -2.90 -6.83
N ALA A 274 15.19 -3.70 -6.83
CA ALA A 274 14.74 -4.44 -8.00
C ALA A 274 14.29 -3.52 -9.14
N CYS A 275 13.55 -2.45 -8.81
CA CYS A 275 13.13 -1.43 -9.75
C CYS A 275 14.33 -0.72 -10.39
N LEU A 276 15.31 -0.28 -9.59
CA LEU A 276 16.53 0.36 -10.08
C LEU A 276 17.36 -0.58 -10.97
N ALA A 277 17.52 -1.84 -10.57
CA ALA A 277 18.27 -2.84 -11.33
C ALA A 277 17.66 -3.10 -12.71
N LEU A 278 16.33 -3.13 -12.81
CA LEU A 278 15.64 -3.23 -14.11
C LEU A 278 15.77 -1.92 -14.90
N ALA A 279 15.47 -0.79 -14.27
CA ALA A 279 15.49 0.53 -14.92
C ALA A 279 16.85 0.85 -15.56
N ARG A 280 17.95 0.53 -14.87
CA ARG A 280 19.33 0.76 -15.36
C ARG A 280 19.69 -0.02 -16.62
N GLN A 281 18.95 -1.06 -16.98
CA GLN A 281 19.16 -1.82 -18.22
C GLN A 281 18.59 -1.10 -19.44
N HIS A 282 17.61 -0.21 -19.24
CA HIS A 282 16.82 0.41 -20.32
C HIS A 282 16.97 1.94 -20.38
N ILE A 283 17.31 2.59 -19.26
CA ILE A 283 17.31 4.04 -19.13
C ILE A 283 18.71 4.61 -19.31
N SER A 284 18.83 5.62 -20.18
CA SER A 284 20.12 6.26 -20.49
C SER A 284 20.50 7.39 -19.52
N LEU A 285 19.53 7.99 -18.83
CA LEU A 285 19.80 9.01 -17.83
C LEU A 285 20.39 8.33 -16.58
N PRO A 286 21.44 8.87 -15.94
CA PRO A 286 22.06 8.20 -14.80
C PRO A 286 21.08 7.99 -13.64
N LEU A 287 21.04 6.77 -13.13
CA LEU A 287 20.22 6.35 -11.99
C LEU A 287 21.12 5.87 -10.84
N PRO A 288 20.64 5.90 -9.58
CA PRO A 288 21.35 5.33 -8.45
C PRO A 288 21.74 3.87 -8.70
N ASP A 289 23.01 3.56 -8.44
CA ASP A 289 23.51 2.18 -8.43
C ASP A 289 23.27 1.58 -7.05
N CYS A 290 22.13 0.91 -6.89
CA CYS A 290 21.70 0.37 -5.60
C CYS A 290 22.25 -1.05 -5.39
N THR A 291 23.07 -1.21 -4.35
CA THR A 291 23.51 -2.51 -3.87
C THR A 291 22.85 -2.80 -2.53
N VAL A 292 22.19 -3.96 -2.40
CA VAL A 292 21.59 -4.39 -1.14
C VAL A 292 22.53 -5.36 -0.43
N TYR A 293 22.85 -5.06 0.82
CA TYR A 293 23.66 -5.90 1.70
C TYR A 293 22.78 -6.52 2.79
N GLU A 294 22.88 -7.83 2.95
CA GLU A 294 22.26 -8.53 4.06
C GLU A 294 23.12 -8.37 5.32
N SER A 295 22.49 -8.11 6.47
CA SER A 295 23.18 -8.03 7.76
C SER A 295 22.44 -8.85 8.82
N GLU A 296 23.06 -9.95 9.24
CA GLU A 296 22.55 -10.74 10.37
C GLU A 296 22.63 -9.97 11.70
N ALA A 297 23.63 -9.09 11.85
CA ALA A 297 23.81 -8.28 13.04
C ALA A 297 22.68 -7.26 13.23
N LEU A 298 22.25 -6.60 12.14
CA LEU A 298 21.08 -5.70 12.14
C LEU A 298 19.75 -6.47 12.02
N GLY A 299 19.79 -7.74 11.63
CA GLY A 299 18.61 -8.54 11.28
C GLY A 299 17.82 -7.99 10.09
N ALA A 300 18.34 -7.00 9.37
CA ALA A 300 17.70 -6.35 8.23
C ALA A 300 18.75 -5.99 7.18
N PRO A 301 18.38 -5.99 5.89
CA PRO A 301 19.27 -5.49 4.85
C PRO A 301 19.40 -3.97 4.91
N PHE A 302 20.46 -3.46 4.30
CA PHE A 302 20.64 -2.04 4.03
C PHE A 302 21.09 -1.84 2.58
N ALA A 303 20.82 -0.65 2.04
CA ALA A 303 21.14 -0.33 0.65
C ALA A 303 22.27 0.70 0.57
N ALA A 304 23.15 0.53 -0.40
CA ALA A 304 24.23 1.46 -0.71
C ALA A 304 24.06 2.04 -2.11
N TYR A 305 24.36 3.32 -2.26
CA TYR A 305 24.23 4.08 -3.50
C TYR A 305 25.49 4.90 -3.73
N ASN A 306 25.89 5.04 -5.00
CA ASN A 306 26.84 6.07 -5.39
C ASN A 306 26.16 7.44 -5.40
N TRP A 307 26.84 8.44 -4.85
CA TRP A 307 26.39 9.82 -4.93
C TRP A 307 26.36 10.29 -6.38
N ILE A 308 25.23 10.87 -6.78
CA ILE A 308 25.10 11.53 -8.08
C ILE A 308 25.18 13.04 -7.80
N PRO A 309 26.17 13.75 -8.38
CA PRO A 309 26.31 15.18 -8.14
C PRO A 309 25.18 15.96 -8.79
N GLY A 310 24.61 16.92 -8.07
CA GLY A 310 23.60 17.84 -8.57
C GLY A 310 22.77 18.42 -7.44
N THR A 311 22.01 19.46 -7.74
CA THR A 311 21.00 20.02 -6.83
C THR A 311 19.61 19.73 -7.38
N ALA A 312 18.58 19.80 -6.53
CA ALA A 312 17.20 19.69 -6.98
C ALA A 312 16.90 20.69 -8.11
N LEU A 313 16.27 20.24 -9.19
CA LEU A 313 15.75 21.15 -10.22
C LEU A 313 14.49 21.82 -9.71
N THR A 314 14.57 23.13 -9.46
CA THR A 314 13.38 23.91 -9.11
C THR A 314 12.72 24.49 -10.36
N ARG A 315 11.41 24.71 -10.30
CA ARG A 315 10.68 25.46 -11.34
C ARG A 315 11.27 26.85 -11.58
N HIS A 316 11.71 27.49 -10.51
CA HIS A 316 12.28 28.83 -10.55
C HIS A 316 13.55 28.89 -11.40
N ASP A 317 14.43 27.91 -11.23
CA ASP A 317 15.66 27.79 -12.00
C ASP A 317 15.33 27.44 -13.45
N LEU A 318 14.48 26.43 -13.65
CA LEU A 318 14.07 25.96 -14.98
C LEU A 318 13.54 27.08 -15.86
N LEU A 319 12.58 27.88 -15.35
CA LEU A 319 11.91 28.90 -16.16
C LEU A 319 12.79 30.13 -16.46
N ARG A 320 13.92 30.29 -15.78
CA ARG A 320 14.91 31.33 -16.06
C ARG A 320 15.95 30.91 -17.10
N LEU A 321 16.03 29.63 -17.41
CA LEU A 321 16.92 29.15 -18.45
C LEU A 321 16.49 29.67 -19.83
N PRO A 322 17.43 29.88 -20.76
CA PRO A 322 17.10 30.07 -22.16
C PRO A 322 16.19 28.95 -22.66
N LEU A 323 15.27 29.27 -23.59
CA LEU A 323 14.31 28.30 -24.11
C LEU A 323 14.97 27.01 -24.65
N ALA A 324 16.13 27.13 -25.29
CA ALA A 324 16.88 25.98 -25.78
C ALA A 324 17.34 25.03 -24.65
N ASP A 325 17.69 25.56 -23.49
CA ASP A 325 18.09 24.77 -22.32
C ASP A 325 16.84 24.14 -21.65
N GLN A 326 15.71 24.86 -21.58
CA GLN A 326 14.43 24.27 -21.14
C GLN A 326 14.03 23.10 -22.04
N GLN A 327 14.10 23.27 -23.36
CA GLN A 327 13.80 22.22 -24.33
C GLN A 327 14.75 21.03 -24.22
N ALA A 328 16.03 21.26 -23.90
CA ALA A 328 16.99 20.19 -23.66
C ALA A 328 16.64 19.37 -22.41
N ILE A 329 16.21 20.02 -21.32
CA ILE A 329 15.74 19.33 -20.11
C ILE A 329 14.43 18.58 -20.39
N ALA A 330 13.48 19.20 -21.12
CA ALA A 330 12.25 18.54 -21.55
C ALA A 330 12.55 17.30 -22.41
N LYS A 331 13.57 17.35 -23.26
CA LYS A 331 14.07 16.19 -24.01
C LYS A 331 14.60 15.09 -23.09
N GLN A 332 15.42 15.43 -22.08
CA GLN A 332 15.95 14.45 -21.13
C GLN A 332 14.82 13.74 -20.38
N LEU A 333 13.86 14.50 -19.85
CA LEU A 333 12.72 13.94 -19.11
C LEU A 333 11.76 13.16 -20.02
N GLY A 334 11.47 13.66 -21.22
CA GLY A 334 10.58 12.96 -22.17
C GLY A 334 11.17 11.63 -22.61
N THR A 335 12.47 11.61 -22.91
CA THR A 335 13.20 10.37 -23.26
C THR A 335 13.25 9.40 -22.07
N PHE A 336 13.53 9.91 -20.87
CA PHE A 336 13.55 9.11 -19.64
C PHE A 336 12.21 8.40 -19.38
N LEU A 337 11.10 9.14 -19.41
CA LEU A 337 9.77 8.56 -19.22
C LEU A 337 9.43 7.58 -20.34
N HIS A 338 9.80 7.89 -21.58
CA HIS A 338 9.52 6.99 -22.69
C HIS A 338 10.25 5.66 -22.53
N GLN A 339 11.55 5.69 -22.19
CA GLN A 339 12.34 4.50 -21.91
C GLN A 339 11.74 3.70 -20.74
N MET A 340 11.33 4.37 -19.66
CA MET A 340 10.77 3.72 -18.48
C MET A 340 9.41 3.06 -18.77
N HIS A 341 8.48 3.80 -19.39
CA HIS A 341 7.12 3.33 -19.64
C HIS A 341 7.04 2.29 -20.77
N THR A 342 8.09 2.12 -21.56
CA THR A 342 8.16 1.11 -22.63
C THR A 342 8.96 -0.14 -22.25
N ILE A 343 9.46 -0.24 -21.01
CA ILE A 343 10.06 -1.48 -20.52
C ILE A 343 9.04 -2.62 -20.64
N PRO A 344 9.38 -3.75 -21.29
CA PRO A 344 8.43 -4.83 -21.53
C PRO A 344 7.85 -5.39 -20.22
N MET A 345 6.52 -5.49 -20.13
CA MET A 345 5.84 -6.03 -18.95
C MET A 345 6.22 -7.48 -18.64
N SER A 346 6.71 -8.24 -19.62
CA SER A 346 7.28 -9.58 -19.42
C SER A 346 8.57 -9.55 -18.58
N GLU A 347 9.42 -8.53 -18.74
CA GLU A 347 10.62 -8.35 -17.93
C GLU A 347 10.27 -7.90 -16.51
N VAL A 348 9.32 -6.96 -16.40
CA VAL A 348 8.79 -6.49 -15.11
C VAL A 348 8.20 -7.65 -14.30
N ALA A 349 7.39 -8.49 -14.93
CA ALA A 349 6.80 -9.68 -14.32
C ALA A 349 7.86 -10.73 -13.93
N LYS A 350 8.90 -10.91 -14.74
CA LYS A 350 10.02 -11.83 -14.46
C LYS A 350 10.81 -11.43 -13.21
N VAL A 351 10.99 -10.13 -12.97
CA VAL A 351 11.63 -9.61 -11.75
C VAL A 351 10.69 -9.67 -10.54
N GLY A 352 9.37 -9.74 -10.77
CA GLY A 352 8.36 -9.75 -9.70
C GLY A 352 8.07 -8.36 -9.14
N ILE A 353 8.25 -7.30 -9.93
CA ILE A 353 7.95 -5.93 -9.53
C ILE A 353 6.43 -5.77 -9.31
N ARG A 354 6.07 -5.45 -8.08
CA ARG A 354 4.69 -5.22 -7.64
C ARG A 354 4.10 -3.89 -8.16
N PRO A 355 2.77 -3.71 -8.09
CA PRO A 355 2.15 -2.41 -8.31
C PRO A 355 2.74 -1.33 -7.42
N SER A 356 2.90 -0.13 -7.97
CA SER A 356 3.36 1.03 -7.21
C SER A 356 2.39 1.36 -6.07
N VAL A 357 2.93 1.79 -4.93
CA VAL A 357 2.13 2.26 -3.79
C VAL A 357 1.32 3.52 -4.09
N THR A 358 1.70 4.28 -5.13
CA THR A 358 0.96 5.47 -5.58
C THR A 358 -0.13 5.14 -6.59
N ASN A 359 -0.20 3.88 -7.05
CA ASN A 359 -1.28 3.43 -7.92
C ASN A 359 -2.60 3.31 -7.13
N ARG A 360 -3.69 3.85 -7.70
CA ARG A 360 -5.01 3.93 -7.05
C ARG A 360 -6.09 3.41 -7.98
N THR A 361 -6.97 2.60 -7.42
CA THR A 361 -8.18 2.12 -8.10
C THR A 361 -9.24 3.22 -8.16
N LEU A 362 -10.29 3.04 -8.97
CA LEU A 362 -11.43 3.95 -9.03
C LEU A 362 -12.05 4.16 -7.64
N GLU A 363 -12.19 3.09 -6.86
CA GLU A 363 -12.73 3.14 -5.50
C GLU A 363 -11.89 4.03 -4.58
N LYS A 364 -10.55 3.94 -4.67
CA LYS A 364 -9.66 4.78 -3.86
C LYS A 364 -9.79 6.26 -4.24
N TRP A 365 -10.07 6.57 -5.51
CA TRP A 365 -10.34 7.94 -5.94
C TRP A 365 -11.72 8.43 -5.49
N GLN A 366 -12.74 7.58 -5.53
CA GLN A 366 -14.07 7.88 -4.99
C GLN A 366 -14.02 8.08 -3.47
N GLN A 367 -13.29 7.24 -2.75
CA GLN A 367 -13.08 7.41 -1.31
C GLN A 367 -12.37 8.73 -1.00
N LEU A 368 -11.36 9.13 -1.78
CA LEU A 368 -10.73 10.44 -1.62
C LEU A 368 -11.75 11.57 -1.81
N TYR A 369 -12.65 11.46 -2.79
CA TYR A 369 -13.72 12.44 -3.00
C TYR A 369 -14.66 12.53 -1.79
N ASP A 370 -15.11 11.37 -1.29
CA ASP A 370 -15.98 11.30 -0.10
C ASP A 370 -15.29 11.89 1.13
N ASP A 371 -14.01 11.57 1.34
CA ASP A 371 -13.20 12.09 2.44
C ASP A 371 -13.03 13.62 2.35
N VAL A 372 -12.80 14.16 1.14
CA VAL A 372 -12.72 15.60 0.91
C VAL A 372 -14.07 16.26 1.19
N HIS A 373 -15.16 15.63 0.77
CA HIS A 373 -16.51 16.14 1.00
C HIS A 373 -16.89 16.11 2.49
N GLU A 374 -16.49 15.08 3.23
CA GLU A 374 -16.78 14.98 4.67
C GLU A 374 -15.88 15.91 5.50
N MET A 375 -14.57 15.91 5.22
CA MET A 375 -13.57 16.53 6.10
C MET A 375 -13.16 17.93 5.66
N LEU A 376 -13.16 18.25 4.36
CA LEU A 376 -12.68 19.56 3.86
C LEU A 376 -13.82 20.53 3.56
N PHE A 377 -14.94 20.09 2.99
CA PHE A 377 -16.03 21.00 2.60
C PHE A 377 -16.52 21.93 3.72
N PRO A 378 -16.62 21.51 5.01
CA PRO A 378 -16.98 22.42 6.08
C PRO A 378 -16.09 23.67 6.19
N TYR A 379 -14.84 23.58 5.75
CA TYR A 379 -13.84 24.66 5.78
C TYR A 379 -13.71 25.41 4.46
N LEU A 380 -14.16 24.82 3.34
CA LEU A 380 -14.04 25.41 2.01
C LEU A 380 -15.15 26.43 1.71
N MET A 381 -14.79 27.53 1.05
CA MET A 381 -15.73 28.46 0.43
C MET A 381 -16.42 27.81 -0.78
N GLN A 382 -17.59 28.34 -1.19
CA GLN A 382 -18.40 27.73 -2.26
C GLN A 382 -17.62 27.53 -3.57
N PHE A 383 -16.86 28.52 -4.03
CA PHE A 383 -16.09 28.39 -5.28
C PHE A 383 -15.05 27.24 -5.24
N ALA A 384 -14.49 26.95 -4.06
CA ALA A 384 -13.54 25.86 -3.89
C ALA A 384 -14.26 24.51 -3.88
N ARG A 385 -15.47 24.44 -3.31
CA ARG A 385 -16.34 23.25 -3.40
C ARG A 385 -16.74 22.98 -4.84
N ASP A 386 -17.20 24.01 -5.56
CA ASP A 386 -17.57 23.92 -6.98
C ASP A 386 -16.40 23.43 -7.84
N TRP A 387 -15.19 23.91 -7.55
CA TRP A 387 -13.98 23.44 -8.23
C TRP A 387 -13.69 21.95 -7.93
N VAL A 388 -13.80 21.49 -6.67
CA VAL A 388 -13.62 20.07 -6.33
C VAL A 388 -14.63 19.20 -7.09
N GLU A 389 -15.91 19.59 -7.10
CA GLU A 389 -16.96 18.86 -7.82
C GLU A 389 -16.66 18.76 -9.31
N GLN A 390 -16.27 19.88 -9.96
CA GLN A 390 -15.90 19.90 -11.37
C GLN A 390 -14.66 19.06 -11.66
N HIS A 391 -13.67 19.09 -10.78
CA HIS A 391 -12.41 18.36 -10.96
C HIS A 391 -12.60 16.84 -10.82
N PHE A 392 -13.47 16.40 -9.92
CA PHE A 392 -13.81 14.98 -9.75
C PHE A 392 -14.90 14.48 -10.70
N ALA A 393 -15.69 15.36 -11.33
CA ALA A 393 -16.77 14.98 -12.22
C ALA A 393 -16.38 13.93 -13.29
N PRO A 394 -15.22 14.01 -13.99
CA PRO A 394 -14.83 12.99 -14.96
C PRO A 394 -14.68 11.58 -14.34
N VAL A 395 -14.10 11.48 -13.14
CA VAL A 395 -13.95 10.19 -12.42
C VAL A 395 -15.29 9.65 -11.94
N LEU A 396 -16.20 10.53 -11.52
CA LEU A 396 -17.50 10.15 -11.00
C LEU A 396 -18.51 9.79 -12.10
N THR A 397 -18.36 10.36 -13.30
CA THR A 397 -19.34 10.23 -14.39
C THR A 397 -18.89 9.33 -15.53
N ASN A 398 -17.58 9.12 -15.72
CA ASN A 398 -17.04 8.27 -16.75
C ASN A 398 -16.18 7.14 -16.13
N PRO A 399 -16.66 5.89 -16.10
CA PRO A 399 -15.91 4.77 -15.51
C PRO A 399 -14.59 4.49 -16.24
N ASP A 400 -14.49 4.86 -17.51
CA ASP A 400 -13.31 4.62 -18.35
C ASP A 400 -12.29 5.78 -18.28
N PHE A 401 -12.60 6.89 -17.59
CA PHE A 401 -11.68 8.03 -17.49
C PHE A 401 -10.32 7.62 -16.90
N LEU A 402 -10.34 6.70 -15.93
CA LEU A 402 -9.15 6.15 -15.29
C LEU A 402 -8.65 4.86 -15.95
N ALA A 403 -9.16 4.47 -17.12
CA ALA A 403 -8.62 3.32 -17.84
C ALA A 403 -7.22 3.64 -18.39
N TYR A 404 -6.30 2.69 -18.25
CA TYR A 404 -4.93 2.78 -18.74
C TYR A 404 -4.34 1.40 -18.99
N ASP A 405 -3.35 1.33 -19.88
CA ASP A 405 -2.48 0.17 -20.01
C ASP A 405 -1.35 0.28 -18.97
N PRO A 406 -1.22 -0.68 -18.04
CA PRO A 406 -0.20 -0.60 -17.00
C PRO A 406 1.22 -0.62 -17.56
N CYS A 407 2.08 0.24 -17.04
CA CYS A 407 3.50 0.23 -17.35
C CYS A 407 4.33 0.27 -16.07
N PHE A 408 5.64 0.08 -16.21
CA PHE A 408 6.59 0.40 -15.15
C PHE A 408 6.75 1.92 -15.06
N MET A 409 6.55 2.50 -13.88
CA MET A 409 6.58 3.95 -13.62
C MET A 409 7.36 4.25 -12.33
N ASN A 410 7.84 5.49 -12.19
CA ASN A 410 8.58 5.91 -10.99
C ASN A 410 7.63 6.20 -9.82
N GLY A 411 6.51 6.88 -10.06
CA GLY A 411 5.47 7.15 -9.08
C GLY A 411 5.70 8.35 -8.16
N ASP A 412 6.89 8.96 -8.15
CA ASP A 412 7.20 10.20 -7.41
C ASP A 412 8.30 11.05 -8.09
N LEU A 413 7.99 11.61 -9.25
CA LEU A 413 8.92 12.48 -10.00
C LEU A 413 8.89 13.95 -9.55
N GLY A 414 9.03 14.18 -8.24
CA GLY A 414 9.19 15.51 -7.68
C GLY A 414 10.48 16.21 -8.17
N GLY A 415 10.51 17.54 -8.21
CA GLY A 415 11.69 18.30 -8.65
C GLY A 415 12.93 18.06 -7.77
N TYR A 416 12.72 17.68 -6.51
CA TYR A 416 13.77 17.29 -5.57
C TYR A 416 14.41 15.93 -5.86
N HIS A 417 13.82 15.13 -6.76
CA HIS A 417 14.39 13.89 -7.27
C HIS A 417 15.15 14.07 -8.60
N LEU A 418 15.09 15.25 -9.20
CA LEU A 418 15.78 15.58 -10.45
C LEU A 418 17.08 16.30 -10.15
N LEU A 419 18.21 15.62 -10.32
CA LEU A 419 19.52 16.18 -10.05
C LEU A 419 20.00 17.03 -11.22
N TYR A 420 20.10 18.33 -10.99
CA TYR A 420 20.46 19.36 -11.96
C TYR A 420 21.88 19.87 -11.73
N ASN A 421 22.58 20.15 -12.82
CA ASN A 421 23.89 20.80 -12.81
C ASN A 421 23.78 22.19 -13.45
N ALA A 422 24.03 23.23 -12.64
CA ALA A 422 23.92 24.62 -13.08
C ALA A 422 24.98 25.05 -14.10
N GLU A 423 26.16 24.42 -14.10
CA GLU A 423 27.25 24.72 -15.04
C GLU A 423 26.92 24.21 -16.44
N THR A 424 26.44 22.96 -16.52
CA THR A 424 26.07 22.33 -17.80
C THR A 424 24.64 22.63 -18.23
N ARG A 425 23.80 23.10 -17.29
CA ARG A 425 22.36 23.32 -17.44
C ARG A 425 21.60 22.06 -17.89
N ARG A 426 22.03 20.89 -17.40
CA ARG A 426 21.45 19.60 -17.73
C ARG A 426 21.13 18.79 -16.48
N LEU A 427 20.26 17.81 -16.64
CA LEU A 427 20.05 16.79 -15.61
C LEU A 427 21.22 15.81 -15.60
N ASN A 428 21.76 15.58 -14.40
CA ASN A 428 22.80 14.59 -14.11
C ASN A 428 22.22 13.24 -13.67
N GLY A 429 20.96 13.19 -13.24
CA GLY A 429 20.32 11.93 -12.88
C GLY A 429 18.93 12.10 -12.25
N VAL A 430 18.28 10.96 -12.02
CA VAL A 430 17.00 10.86 -11.30
C VAL A 430 17.19 9.93 -10.13
N ILE A 431 16.84 10.38 -8.92
CA ILE A 431 16.95 9.60 -7.69
C ILE A 431 15.57 9.20 -7.16
N ASP A 432 15.57 8.39 -6.10
CA ASP A 432 14.41 7.88 -5.38
C ASP A 432 13.41 7.08 -6.24
N PHE A 433 13.52 5.75 -6.12
CA PHE A 433 12.61 4.79 -6.77
C PHE A 433 11.80 4.04 -5.71
N GLY A 434 11.67 4.60 -4.50
CA GLY A 434 10.95 3.98 -3.38
C GLY A 434 9.46 3.76 -3.66
N THR A 435 8.87 4.54 -4.57
CA THR A 435 7.48 4.42 -5.02
C THR A 435 7.34 3.72 -6.37
N ALA A 436 8.45 3.31 -7.00
CA ALA A 436 8.42 2.74 -8.34
C ALA A 436 7.75 1.37 -8.40
N GLY A 437 7.03 1.12 -9.48
CA GLY A 437 6.31 -0.13 -9.67
C GLY A 437 5.38 -0.08 -10.88
N VAL A 438 4.45 -1.05 -10.95
CA VAL A 438 3.46 -1.11 -12.03
C VAL A 438 2.31 -0.15 -11.76
N GLY A 439 1.93 0.67 -12.74
CA GLY A 439 0.83 1.63 -12.59
C GLY A 439 0.48 2.42 -13.85
N ASP A 440 -0.28 3.49 -13.65
CA ASP A 440 -0.71 4.42 -14.70
C ASP A 440 0.41 5.43 -15.04
N PRO A 441 0.91 5.48 -16.28
CA PRO A 441 1.96 6.42 -16.69
C PRO A 441 1.57 7.89 -16.45
N ALA A 442 0.27 8.20 -16.36
CA ALA A 442 -0.20 9.55 -16.04
C ALA A 442 0.25 10.04 -14.65
N THR A 443 0.65 9.14 -13.75
CA THR A 443 1.16 9.49 -12.40
C THR A 443 2.46 10.28 -12.50
N ASP A 444 3.39 9.82 -13.33
CA ASP A 444 4.70 10.48 -13.51
C ASP A 444 4.55 11.86 -14.16
N PHE A 445 3.65 11.97 -15.14
CA PHE A 445 3.29 13.27 -15.72
C PHE A 445 2.59 14.19 -14.72
N ALA A 446 1.75 13.66 -13.82
CA ALA A 446 1.09 14.46 -12.80
C ALA A 446 2.09 15.13 -11.85
N CYS A 447 3.15 14.40 -11.46
CA CYS A 447 4.27 14.97 -10.70
C CYS A 447 4.89 16.14 -11.48
N LEU A 448 5.27 15.94 -12.75
CA LEU A 448 5.90 16.99 -13.55
C LEU A 448 4.98 18.19 -13.82
N LEU A 449 3.67 17.98 -13.99
CA LEU A 449 2.69 19.06 -14.12
C LEU A 449 2.64 19.91 -12.85
N ASN A 450 2.59 19.25 -11.69
CA ASN A 450 2.58 19.91 -10.40
C ASN A 450 3.89 20.65 -10.10
N GLU A 451 5.03 20.15 -10.56
CA GLU A 451 6.34 20.77 -10.33
C GLU A 451 6.64 21.90 -11.33
N PHE A 452 6.54 21.62 -12.63
CA PHE A 452 7.08 22.47 -13.69
C PHE A 452 6.02 23.08 -14.60
N GLY A 453 4.77 22.68 -14.45
CA GLY A 453 3.64 23.23 -15.20
C GLY A 453 3.46 22.61 -16.56
N GLU A 454 2.26 22.79 -17.09
CA GLU A 454 1.86 22.18 -18.35
C GLU A 454 2.59 22.79 -19.54
N THR A 455 2.92 24.08 -19.48
CA THR A 455 3.70 24.76 -20.53
C THR A 455 5.05 24.09 -20.76
N PHE A 456 5.71 23.65 -19.69
CA PHE A 456 6.96 22.92 -19.78
C PHE A 456 6.75 21.47 -20.23
N VAL A 457 5.80 20.75 -19.60
CA VAL A 457 5.51 19.34 -19.95
C VAL A 457 5.14 19.18 -21.44
N ARG A 458 4.46 20.17 -22.04
CA ARG A 458 4.18 20.20 -23.48
C ARG A 458 5.42 20.12 -24.36
N GLN A 459 6.56 20.64 -23.90
CA GLN A 459 7.83 20.58 -24.65
C GLN A 459 8.39 19.15 -24.74
N MET A 460 7.87 18.20 -23.94
CA MET A 460 8.28 16.79 -23.96
C MET A 460 7.62 15.99 -25.09
N THR A 461 6.57 16.52 -25.73
CA THR A 461 5.79 15.83 -26.79
C THR A 461 6.65 15.18 -27.89
N PRO A 462 7.70 15.83 -28.43
CA PRO A 462 8.52 15.22 -29.48
C PRO A 462 9.33 14.00 -29.02
N PHE A 463 9.46 13.80 -27.71
CA PHE A 463 10.33 12.79 -27.09
C PHE A 463 9.57 11.71 -26.32
N TYR A 464 8.26 11.89 -26.16
CA TYR A 464 7.35 10.89 -25.60
C TYR A 464 6.14 10.75 -26.54
N PRO A 465 6.13 9.74 -27.43
CA PRO A 465 4.96 9.42 -28.25
C PRO A 465 3.75 9.16 -27.36
N ASN A 466 2.57 9.65 -27.77
CA ASN A 466 1.30 9.47 -27.05
C ASN A 466 1.17 10.20 -25.70
N LEU A 467 2.01 11.18 -25.37
CA LEU A 467 1.88 11.98 -24.14
C LEU A 467 0.44 12.53 -23.96
N ALA A 468 -0.17 12.96 -25.07
CA ALA A 468 -1.54 13.46 -25.12
C ALA A 468 -2.59 12.49 -24.52
N GLN A 469 -2.37 11.18 -24.61
CA GLN A 469 -3.30 10.16 -24.10
C GLN A 469 -3.30 10.06 -22.56
N HIS A 470 -2.27 10.60 -21.91
CA HIS A 470 -2.11 10.55 -20.46
C HIS A 470 -2.51 11.85 -19.77
N ILE A 471 -2.59 12.95 -20.51
CA ILE A 471 -2.61 14.29 -19.91
C ILE A 471 -3.86 14.57 -19.08
N GLU A 472 -5.04 14.12 -19.50
CA GLU A 472 -6.28 14.39 -18.75
C GLU A 472 -6.27 13.68 -17.40
N ARG A 473 -5.80 12.42 -17.36
CA ARG A 473 -5.57 11.69 -16.10
C ARG A 473 -4.47 12.35 -15.27
N ALA A 474 -3.43 12.86 -15.91
CA ALA A 474 -2.33 13.53 -15.23
C ALA A 474 -2.78 14.85 -14.57
N ARG A 475 -3.58 15.66 -15.27
CA ARG A 475 -4.21 16.88 -14.73
C ARG A 475 -5.13 16.56 -13.56
N PHE A 476 -5.95 15.52 -13.69
CA PHE A 476 -6.80 15.06 -12.58
C PHE A 476 -5.94 14.74 -11.35
N ARG A 477 -4.94 13.88 -11.49
CA ARG A 477 -4.04 13.49 -10.39
C ARG A 477 -3.32 14.70 -9.80
N ALA A 478 -2.75 15.57 -10.62
CA ALA A 478 -2.04 16.77 -10.18
C ALA A 478 -2.96 17.70 -9.37
N GLY A 479 -4.19 17.95 -9.84
CA GLY A 479 -5.14 18.80 -9.12
C GLY A 479 -5.61 18.21 -7.78
N THR A 480 -5.64 16.88 -7.63
CA THR A 480 -6.00 16.29 -6.33
C THR A 480 -4.91 16.38 -5.27
N LEU A 481 -3.67 16.71 -5.65
CA LEU A 481 -2.52 16.59 -4.74
C LEU A 481 -2.66 17.52 -3.52
N GLU A 482 -3.08 18.77 -3.73
CA GLU A 482 -3.32 19.72 -2.62
C GLU A 482 -4.42 19.22 -1.67
N LEU A 483 -5.51 18.65 -2.20
CA LEU A 483 -6.59 18.08 -1.39
C LEU A 483 -6.09 16.93 -0.52
N GLN A 484 -5.25 16.05 -1.07
CA GLN A 484 -4.67 14.94 -0.34
C GLN A 484 -3.80 15.40 0.82
N TRP A 485 -3.00 16.45 0.61
CA TRP A 485 -2.13 16.98 1.66
C TRP A 485 -2.90 17.71 2.75
N VAL A 486 -3.89 18.54 2.40
CA VAL A 486 -4.74 19.21 3.40
C VAL A 486 -5.51 18.16 4.22
N LEU A 487 -6.06 17.15 3.56
CA LEU A 487 -6.74 16.03 4.21
C LEU A 487 -5.80 15.25 5.13
N GLY A 488 -4.56 15.01 4.70
CA GLY A 488 -3.52 14.40 5.51
C GLY A 488 -3.21 15.22 6.76
N GLY A 489 -3.05 16.53 6.65
CA GLY A 489 -2.83 17.43 7.78
C GLY A 489 -3.97 17.42 8.80
N LEU A 490 -5.23 17.30 8.35
CA LEU A 490 -6.37 17.16 9.27
C LEU A 490 -6.40 15.78 9.97
N ARG A 491 -5.92 14.73 9.30
CA ARG A 491 -5.85 13.38 9.87
C ARG A 491 -4.71 13.21 10.86
N TYR A 492 -3.61 13.93 10.66
CA TYR A 492 -2.39 13.83 11.44
C TYR A 492 -1.95 15.22 11.92
N PRO A 493 -2.73 15.85 12.82
CA PRO A 493 -2.50 17.23 13.23
C PRO A 493 -1.18 17.44 13.98
N ASP A 494 -0.58 16.35 14.50
CA ASP A 494 0.69 16.39 15.23
C ASP A 494 1.93 16.39 14.30
N GLU A 495 1.76 16.22 12.98
CA GLU A 495 2.85 16.20 12.00
C GLU A 495 2.61 17.17 10.81
N PRO A 496 2.37 18.48 11.06
CA PRO A 496 1.94 19.43 10.02
C PRO A 496 3.02 19.70 8.97
N ASP A 497 4.30 19.67 9.35
CA ASP A 497 5.44 20.00 8.49
C ASP A 497 5.48 19.13 7.23
N TRP A 498 5.10 17.85 7.37
CA TRP A 498 5.00 16.91 6.26
C TRP A 498 4.09 17.46 5.16
N PHE A 499 2.91 17.92 5.55
CA PHE A 499 1.88 18.39 4.62
C PHE A 499 2.16 19.79 4.06
N MET A 500 3.20 20.48 4.55
CA MET A 500 3.59 21.82 4.14
C MET A 500 4.77 21.87 3.15
N VAL A 501 5.53 20.77 2.96
CA VAL A 501 6.70 20.75 2.03
C VAL A 501 6.34 20.99 0.57
N HIS A 502 5.05 20.93 0.23
CA HIS A 502 4.50 21.09 -1.11
C HIS A 502 3.95 22.51 -1.38
N LEU A 503 4.24 23.50 -0.54
CA LEU A 503 3.85 24.89 -0.80
C LEU A 503 4.68 25.49 -1.95
N GLY A 504 4.02 26.24 -2.86
CA GLY A 504 4.70 26.96 -3.95
C GLY A 504 4.82 26.21 -5.30
N ARG A 505 3.99 25.20 -5.53
CA ARG A 505 3.93 24.40 -6.76
C ARG A 505 3.45 25.19 -7.98
N ALA A 506 3.58 24.57 -9.16
CA ALA A 506 3.16 25.12 -10.44
C ALA A 506 1.69 25.54 -10.44
N ARG A 507 1.39 26.68 -11.06
CA ARG A 507 0.01 27.20 -11.17
C ARG A 507 -0.54 27.22 -12.61
N ASP A 508 0.25 26.78 -13.59
CA ASP A 508 -0.15 26.71 -15.01
C ASP A 508 -0.47 25.27 -15.42
N VAL A 509 -1.52 24.71 -14.82
CA VAL A 509 -2.12 23.43 -15.23
C VAL A 509 -3.52 23.75 -15.76
N LEU A 510 -3.84 23.29 -16.97
CA LEU A 510 -5.17 23.54 -17.55
C LEU A 510 -6.23 22.67 -16.85
N PRO A 511 -7.50 23.11 -16.81
CA PRO A 511 -8.60 22.29 -16.30
C PRO A 511 -8.72 20.95 -17.04
N VAL A 512 -9.15 19.91 -16.34
CA VAL A 512 -9.51 18.62 -16.95
C VAL A 512 -10.60 18.83 -18.00
N GLY A 513 -10.46 18.19 -19.17
CA GLY A 513 -11.35 18.34 -20.32
C GLY A 513 -10.97 19.46 -21.29
N SER A 514 -9.89 20.20 -21.03
CA SER A 514 -9.39 21.25 -21.93
C SER A 514 -8.78 20.71 -23.24
N GLY A 515 -8.56 19.39 -23.34
CA GLY A 515 -7.92 18.76 -24.49
C GLY A 515 -6.41 18.98 -24.56
N TRP A 516 -5.77 18.34 -25.54
CA TRP A 516 -4.34 18.49 -25.84
C TRP A 516 -4.13 19.21 -27.17
N HIS A 517 -3.55 20.42 -27.12
CA HIS A 517 -3.20 21.20 -28.30
C HIS A 517 -1.68 21.30 -28.45
N GLU A 518 -1.13 20.88 -29.59
CA GLU A 518 0.32 20.86 -29.80
C GLU A 518 0.98 22.26 -29.86
N SER A 519 0.17 23.33 -29.93
CA SER A 519 0.65 24.73 -29.88
C SER A 519 0.00 25.53 -28.75
N PRO A 520 0.79 26.16 -27.85
CA PRO A 520 0.28 27.04 -26.78
C PRO A 520 -0.50 28.26 -27.27
N ASN A 521 -0.35 28.65 -28.54
CA ASN A 521 -0.92 29.88 -29.10
C ASN A 521 -2.42 29.79 -29.47
N GLN A 522 -3.09 28.66 -29.26
CA GLN A 522 -4.50 28.49 -29.62
C GLN A 522 -5.52 29.01 -28.57
N PHE A 523 -5.08 29.37 -27.36
CA PHE A 523 -5.96 29.89 -26.29
C PHE A 523 -6.13 31.42 -26.30
N LYS A 524 -5.73 32.12 -27.36
CA LYS A 524 -6.09 33.53 -27.57
C LYS A 524 -7.41 33.63 -28.35
N LYS A 525 -8.54 33.44 -27.67
CA LYS A 525 -9.83 34.01 -28.09
C LYS A 525 -10.64 34.43 -26.89
#